data_AF-A0A5B8MJ02-F1
#
_entry.id   AF-A0A5B8MJ02-F1
#
_cell.length_a   1.000
_cell.length_b   1.000
_cell.length_c   1.000
_cell.angle_alpha   90.00
_cell.angle_beta   90.00
_cell.angle_gamma   90.00
#
_symmetry.space_group_name_H-M   'P 1'
#
loop_
_entity.id
_entity.type
_entity.pdbx_description
1 polymer ?
#
loop_
_entity_poly.entity_id
_entity_poly.type
_entity_poly.pdbx_seq_one_letter_code
_entity_poly.pdbx_strand_id
1 'polypeptide(L)'
;MAALDDQLRCGVVRNSMEQNVLLTKSKLGKARPFFARNVGDVSEKHAFGVSKPQDPEGAREVSGLWKEHEKNPDAKPGPNYVAMNKQATLSGLTKSNQQLDFRLEHPIELRTGIQTSKHNETPVTIPSDTNPYFVYGRASSNRPLEETRLTGEAPDMRDLLQGSFMWDWVKMNTKREAEFHLKAAKIAPTPTAAALGHAMGGKLVIDKQKASSSKTKQWKMSKFAKVQSRVQG
;
A
#
# COMPACT_ATOMS: atom_id res chain seq x y z
N MET A 1 12.57 81.52 -16.64
CA MET A 1 12.68 81.01 -18.03
C MET A 1 13.78 79.96 -18.03
N ALA A 2 13.61 78.67 -18.31
CA ALA A 2 12.45 77.86 -18.61
C ALA A 2 12.72 76.47 -17.99
N ALA A 3 11.85 76.04 -17.08
CA ALA A 3 11.80 74.67 -16.58
C ALA A 3 10.51 74.09 -17.14
N LEU A 4 10.59 73.52 -18.34
CA LEU A 4 9.49 72.86 -19.05
C LEU A 4 10.14 72.17 -20.26
N ASP A 5 10.49 70.88 -20.10
CA ASP A 5 10.44 69.85 -21.15
C ASP A 5 11.12 68.55 -20.70
N ASP A 6 10.67 67.97 -19.58
CA ASP A 6 11.01 66.56 -19.28
C ASP A 6 9.85 65.76 -18.68
N GLN A 7 8.64 66.29 -18.79
CA GLN A 7 7.41 65.67 -18.29
C GLN A 7 6.59 65.10 -19.44
N LEU A 8 7.06 64.00 -20.02
CA LEU A 8 6.19 62.87 -20.36
C LEU A 8 7.04 61.63 -20.69
N ARG A 9 7.44 60.89 -19.66
CA ARG A 9 7.89 59.50 -19.82
C ARG A 9 6.98 58.60 -19.01
N CYS A 10 5.96 58.06 -19.68
CA CYS A 10 5.07 57.06 -19.10
C CYS A 10 5.77 55.70 -19.12
N GLY A 11 6.29 55.26 -17.96
CA GLY A 11 6.89 53.95 -17.76
C GLY A 11 7.75 53.88 -16.49
N VAL A 12 7.94 52.67 -15.95
CA VAL A 12 8.82 52.44 -14.80
C VAL A 12 10.27 52.60 -15.25
N VAL A 13 10.91 53.73 -14.93
CA VAL A 13 12.35 53.92 -15.11
C VAL A 13 13.09 53.04 -14.10
N ARG A 14 13.79 52.03 -14.58
CA ARG A 14 14.68 51.22 -13.74
C ARG A 14 16.05 51.90 -13.72
N ASN A 15 16.71 52.00 -12.56
CA ASN A 15 18.10 52.52 -12.45
C ASN A 15 19.09 51.80 -13.38
N SER A 16 18.76 50.58 -13.84
CA SER A 16 19.49 49.84 -14.85
C SER A 16 19.46 50.45 -16.26
N MET A 17 18.70 51.52 -16.49
CA MET A 17 18.60 52.22 -17.79
C MET A 17 19.55 53.41 -17.91
N GLU A 18 20.25 53.84 -16.85
CA GLU A 18 21.18 54.98 -16.90
C GLU A 18 22.47 54.67 -17.69
N GLN A 19 22.84 53.40 -17.85
CA GLN A 19 24.00 52.99 -18.63
C GLN A 19 23.63 51.84 -19.58
N ASN A 20 23.88 52.04 -20.89
CA ASN A 20 23.60 51.02 -21.90
C ASN A 20 24.55 49.83 -21.72
N VAL A 21 24.01 48.70 -21.25
CA VAL A 21 24.73 47.45 -20.95
C VAL A 21 25.44 46.87 -22.19
N LEU A 22 24.98 47.21 -23.40
CA LEU A 22 25.61 46.77 -24.65
C LEU A 22 26.88 47.55 -25.00
N LEU A 23 27.11 48.71 -24.37
CA LEU A 23 28.31 49.55 -24.59
C LEU A 23 29.42 49.28 -23.58
N THR A 24 29.15 48.57 -22.48
CA THR A 24 30.15 48.30 -21.43
C THR A 24 30.91 47.00 -21.73
N LYS A 25 32.15 47.12 -22.24
CA LYS A 25 33.02 45.95 -22.47
C LYS A 25 33.48 45.35 -21.14
N SER A 26 33.37 44.03 -20.99
CA SER A 26 33.92 43.32 -19.83
C SER A 26 35.45 43.41 -19.85
N LYS A 27 36.05 43.77 -18.72
CA LYS A 27 37.50 43.73 -18.54
C LYS A 27 37.88 42.31 -18.12
N LEU A 28 38.80 41.68 -18.84
CA LEU A 28 39.32 40.35 -18.50
C LEU A 28 39.89 40.35 -17.07
N GLY A 29 39.50 39.36 -16.26
CA GLY A 29 39.94 39.19 -14.88
C GLY A 29 39.22 40.04 -13.83
N LYS A 30 38.24 40.88 -14.21
CA LYS A 30 37.41 41.62 -13.24
C LYS A 30 35.98 41.10 -13.27
N ALA A 31 35.39 40.96 -12.09
CA ALA A 31 33.96 40.65 -11.97
C ALA A 31 33.13 41.72 -12.70
N ARG A 32 32.07 41.28 -13.39
CA ARG A 32 31.17 42.18 -14.09
C ARG A 32 30.53 43.13 -13.07
N PRO A 33 30.60 44.46 -13.25
CA PRO A 33 29.99 45.39 -12.30
C PRO A 33 28.49 45.12 -12.25
N PHE A 34 27.97 44.84 -11.05
CA PHE A 34 26.54 44.63 -10.81
C PHE A 34 25.92 45.98 -10.46
N PHE A 35 24.89 46.39 -11.19
CA PHE A 35 24.31 47.74 -11.12
C PHE A 35 23.26 47.92 -10.00
N ALA A 36 23.16 47.00 -9.05
CA ALA A 36 22.34 47.26 -7.87
C ALA A 36 23.08 48.24 -6.97
N ARG A 37 22.54 49.46 -6.86
CA ARG A 37 22.99 50.44 -5.88
C ARG A 37 22.81 49.81 -4.50
N ASN A 38 23.92 49.60 -3.78
CA ASN A 38 23.85 49.17 -2.39
C ASN A 38 23.05 50.23 -1.62
N VAL A 39 21.89 49.85 -1.09
CA VAL A 39 21.02 50.75 -0.35
C VAL A 39 21.58 50.83 1.07
N GLY A 40 22.54 51.74 1.29
CA GLY A 40 23.13 52.03 2.61
C GLY A 40 24.64 52.29 2.57
N ASP A 41 25.15 52.95 3.61
CA ASP A 41 26.60 53.11 3.86
C ASP A 41 27.20 51.74 4.23
N VAL A 42 27.54 50.97 3.20
CA VAL A 42 28.27 49.71 3.36
C VAL A 42 29.71 50.06 3.71
N SER A 43 30.00 50.22 5.01
CA SER A 43 31.36 50.28 5.54
C SER A 43 32.14 49.02 5.14
N GLU A 44 33.46 49.10 4.97
CA GLU A 44 34.33 47.96 4.65
C GLU A 44 34.23 46.79 5.65
N LYS A 45 33.62 47.02 6.82
CA LYS A 45 33.34 46.01 7.86
C LYS A 45 31.98 45.31 7.73
N HIS A 46 31.17 45.67 6.73
CA HIS A 46 29.85 45.08 6.56
C HIS A 46 29.95 43.65 6.02
N ALA A 47 29.50 42.69 6.82
CA ALA A 47 29.37 41.30 6.39
C ALA A 47 28.04 41.12 5.66
N PHE A 48 28.10 40.64 4.41
CA PHE A 48 26.89 40.31 3.65
C PHE A 48 26.27 39.01 4.16
N GLY A 49 24.95 38.98 4.23
CA GLY A 49 24.15 37.83 4.69
C GLY A 49 23.40 38.11 6.00
N VAL A 50 22.48 37.22 6.35
CA VAL A 50 21.77 37.27 7.63
C VAL A 50 22.60 36.49 8.66
N SER A 51 23.18 37.19 9.64
CA SER A 51 23.79 36.51 10.79
C SER A 51 22.69 35.81 11.56
N LYS A 52 22.72 34.47 11.55
CA LYS A 52 21.82 33.70 12.42
C LYS A 52 22.33 33.85 13.87
N PRO A 53 21.48 34.25 14.83
CA PRO A 53 21.88 34.20 16.23
C PRO A 53 22.27 32.76 16.57
N GLN A 54 23.37 32.59 17.27
CA GLN A 54 23.71 31.28 17.82
C GLN A 54 22.71 30.96 18.93
N ASP A 55 22.17 29.75 18.92
CA ASP A 55 21.30 29.29 20.00
C ASP A 55 22.08 29.34 21.33
N PRO A 56 21.45 29.78 22.43
CA PRO A 56 22.11 29.85 23.73
C PRO A 56 22.42 28.47 24.32
N GLU A 57 21.83 27.41 23.76
CA GLU A 57 22.02 26.02 24.16
C GLU A 57 22.97 25.31 23.18
N GLY A 58 24.05 24.76 23.70
CA GLY A 58 24.99 23.91 22.99
C GLY A 58 24.58 22.45 23.00
N ALA A 59 25.14 21.66 22.08
CA ALA A 59 24.84 20.23 21.94
C ALA A 59 25.08 19.41 23.22
N ARG A 60 25.97 19.88 24.11
CA ARG A 60 26.22 19.27 25.42
C ARG A 60 25.02 19.43 26.36
N GLU A 61 24.43 20.62 26.43
CA GLU A 61 23.25 20.84 27.27
C GLU A 61 22.05 20.06 26.72
N VAL A 62 21.85 20.08 25.40
CA VAL A 62 20.73 19.40 24.72
C VAL A 62 20.81 17.87 24.87
N SER A 63 22.00 17.28 24.88
CA SER A 63 22.18 15.83 25.02
C SER A 63 22.19 15.35 26.47
N GLY A 64 22.63 16.20 27.41
CA GLY A 64 22.69 15.87 28.84
C GLY A 64 21.38 16.05 29.59
N LEU A 65 20.48 16.90 29.08
CA LEU A 65 19.17 17.16 29.67
C LEU A 65 18.10 16.59 28.74
N TRP A 66 17.55 15.43 29.10
CA TRP A 66 16.26 15.00 28.58
C TRP A 66 15.19 15.89 29.18
N LYS A 67 15.04 17.10 28.65
CA LYS A 67 13.97 18.00 29.03
C LYS A 67 12.69 17.52 28.37
N GLU A 68 11.72 17.13 29.17
CA GLU A 68 10.38 16.84 28.65
C GLU A 68 9.80 18.09 28.00
N HIS A 69 9.10 17.91 26.89
CA HIS A 69 8.49 19.02 26.18
C HIS A 69 7.42 19.68 27.05
N GLU A 70 7.73 20.85 27.60
CA GLU A 70 6.76 21.74 28.23
C GLU A 70 5.84 22.29 27.14
N LYS A 71 4.61 21.79 27.12
CA LYS A 71 3.59 22.28 26.19
C LYS A 71 3.32 23.74 26.50
N ASN A 72 3.25 24.56 25.45
CA ASN A 72 2.82 25.95 25.60
C ASN A 72 1.39 25.96 26.18
N PRO A 73 1.14 26.57 27.37
CA PRO A 73 -0.17 26.60 28.01
C PRO A 73 -1.21 27.32 27.16
N ASP A 74 -0.79 28.25 26.31
CA ASP A 74 -1.66 29.06 25.45
C ASP A 74 -1.86 28.45 24.06
N ALA A 75 -1.37 27.23 23.81
CA ALA A 75 -1.53 26.56 22.53
C ALA A 75 -3.01 26.18 22.29
N LYS A 76 -3.69 27.01 21.49
CA LYS A 76 -5.05 26.72 21.03
C LYS A 76 -5.04 25.55 20.04
N PRO A 77 -5.99 24.61 20.13
CA PRO A 77 -6.15 23.56 19.14
C PRO A 77 -6.30 24.14 17.73
N GLY A 78 -5.60 23.56 16.76
CA GLY A 78 -5.79 23.93 15.36
C GLY A 78 -7.17 23.48 14.83
N PRO A 79 -7.66 24.07 13.74
CA PRO A 79 -8.91 23.65 13.08
C PRO A 79 -8.81 22.23 12.49
N ASN A 80 -9.86 21.42 12.68
CA ASN A 80 -9.99 20.08 12.11
C ASN A 80 -10.77 20.11 10.78
N TYR A 81 -10.06 20.38 9.69
CA TYR A 81 -10.66 20.46 8.36
C TYR A 81 -11.29 19.15 7.87
N VAL A 82 -10.82 17.99 8.34
CA VAL A 82 -11.38 16.68 7.94
C VAL A 82 -12.79 16.52 8.51
N ALA A 83 -12.96 16.81 9.80
CA ALA A 83 -14.27 16.78 10.44
C ALA A 83 -15.23 17.79 9.82
N MET A 84 -14.76 19.03 9.59
CA MET A 84 -15.57 20.08 8.96
C MET A 84 -16.02 19.69 7.56
N ASN A 85 -15.12 19.15 6.73
CA ASN A 85 -15.46 18.73 5.36
C ASN A 85 -16.46 17.56 5.36
N LYS A 86 -16.31 16.62 6.32
CA LYS A 86 -17.26 15.52 6.49
C LYS A 86 -18.65 16.06 6.86
N GLN A 87 -18.73 17.01 7.79
CA GLN A 87 -19.99 17.63 8.18
C GLN A 87 -20.61 18.45 7.04
N ALA A 88 -19.80 19.24 6.30
CA ALA A 88 -20.26 19.96 5.13
C ALA A 88 -20.87 19.02 4.07
N THR A 89 -20.24 17.87 3.86
CA THR A 89 -20.75 16.84 2.94
C THR A 89 -22.08 16.26 3.41
N LEU A 90 -22.22 16.00 4.73
CA LEU A 90 -23.49 15.53 5.32
C LEU A 90 -24.61 16.59 5.22
N SER A 91 -24.25 17.87 5.26
CA SER A 91 -25.16 19.00 5.04
C SER A 91 -25.46 19.27 3.56
N GLY A 92 -24.93 18.45 2.64
CA GLY A 92 -25.22 18.54 1.20
C GLY A 92 -24.39 19.59 0.43
N LEU A 93 -23.35 20.18 1.04
CA LEU A 93 -22.50 21.17 0.39
C LEU A 93 -21.41 20.49 -0.43
N THR A 94 -21.53 20.55 -1.75
CA THR A 94 -20.61 19.87 -2.69
C THR A 94 -19.61 20.82 -3.36
N LYS A 95 -19.85 22.14 -3.31
CA LYS A 95 -18.98 23.15 -3.94
C LYS A 95 -17.88 23.64 -2.99
N SER A 96 -16.69 23.93 -3.54
CA SER A 96 -15.53 24.40 -2.77
C SER A 96 -15.77 25.72 -2.03
N ASN A 97 -16.42 26.69 -2.66
CA ASN A 97 -16.70 28.00 -2.04
C ASN A 97 -17.63 27.84 -0.84
N GLN A 98 -18.65 27.00 -0.96
CA GLN A 98 -19.60 26.69 0.11
C GLN A 98 -18.93 25.98 1.29
N GLN A 99 -17.94 25.12 1.03
CA GLN A 99 -17.15 24.49 2.09
C GLN A 99 -16.27 25.50 2.83
N LEU A 100 -15.79 26.56 2.16
CA LEU A 100 -15.04 27.64 2.80
C LEU A 100 -15.96 28.41 3.76
N ASP A 101 -17.12 28.85 3.30
CA ASP A 101 -18.12 29.54 4.13
C ASP A 101 -18.56 28.67 5.31
N PHE A 102 -18.81 27.38 5.07
CA PHE A 102 -19.19 26.42 6.11
C PHE A 102 -18.12 26.26 7.21
N ARG A 103 -16.82 26.28 6.85
CA ARG A 103 -15.73 26.22 7.83
C ARG A 103 -15.63 27.47 8.70
N LEU A 104 -16.03 28.63 8.19
CA LEU A 104 -16.06 29.88 8.95
C LEU A 104 -17.23 29.89 9.95
N GLU A 105 -18.38 29.37 9.54
CA GLU A 105 -19.59 29.31 10.38
C GLU A 105 -19.54 28.18 11.42
N HIS A 106 -18.94 27.04 11.08
CA HIS A 106 -18.92 25.82 11.91
C HIS A 106 -17.48 25.36 12.19
N PRO A 107 -16.68 26.12 12.95
CA PRO A 107 -15.31 25.73 13.27
C PRO A 107 -15.33 24.49 14.18
N ILE A 108 -14.77 23.39 13.69
CA ILE A 108 -14.51 22.20 14.50
C ILE A 108 -13.02 22.19 14.82
N GLU A 109 -12.69 22.22 16.11
CA GLU A 109 -11.30 22.17 16.55
C GLU A 109 -10.76 20.74 16.55
N LEU A 110 -9.45 20.59 16.37
CA LEU A 110 -8.75 19.34 16.61
C LEU A 110 -8.92 18.98 18.08
N ARG A 111 -9.24 17.72 18.35
CA ARG A 111 -9.21 17.22 19.71
C ARG A 111 -7.75 17.14 20.14
N THR A 112 -7.26 18.18 20.80
CA THR A 112 -5.95 18.13 21.44
C THR A 112 -6.02 17.08 22.53
N GLY A 113 -4.96 16.27 22.64
CA GLY A 113 -4.90 15.12 23.54
C GLY A 113 -5.20 15.43 25.02
N ILE A 114 -5.24 16.72 25.39
CA ILE A 114 -5.52 17.24 26.73
C ILE A 114 -6.95 16.91 27.16
N GLN A 115 -7.98 17.11 26.32
CA GLN A 115 -9.36 16.80 26.71
C GLN A 115 -9.67 15.28 26.72
N THR A 116 -8.91 14.47 25.99
CA THR A 116 -8.95 13.00 26.15
C THR A 116 -8.14 12.50 27.33
N SER A 117 -7.13 13.25 27.77
CA SER A 117 -6.28 12.88 28.88
C SER A 117 -6.77 13.49 30.19
N LYS A 118 -7.96 13.08 30.63
CA LYS A 118 -8.18 12.96 32.09
C LYS A 118 -7.08 12.10 32.75
N HIS A 119 -6.40 11.30 31.94
CA HIS A 119 -5.22 10.51 32.26
C HIS A 119 -3.94 11.31 32.61
N ASN A 120 -3.83 12.60 32.27
CA ASN A 120 -2.60 13.38 32.49
C ASN A 120 -2.69 14.40 33.63
N GLU A 121 -3.89 14.78 34.05
CA GLU A 121 -4.08 15.75 35.16
C GLU A 121 -4.13 15.08 36.52
N THR A 122 -4.51 13.80 36.56
CA THR A 122 -4.41 12.96 37.75
C THR A 122 -3.49 11.78 37.43
N PRO A 123 -2.48 11.49 38.27
CA PRO A 123 -1.70 10.26 38.10
C PRO A 123 -2.68 9.09 38.07
N VAL A 124 -2.59 8.32 37.00
CA VAL A 124 -3.51 7.22 36.76
C VAL A 124 -3.25 6.21 37.85
N THR A 125 -4.24 6.02 38.71
CA THR A 125 -4.17 4.98 39.74
C THR A 125 -4.08 3.65 39.02
N ILE A 126 -2.89 3.09 38.98
CA ILE A 126 -2.69 1.78 38.40
C ILE A 126 -3.22 0.75 39.42
N PRO A 127 -3.76 -0.39 38.98
CA PRO A 127 -4.38 -1.35 39.91
C PRO A 127 -3.43 -1.85 41.03
N SER A 128 -2.12 -1.84 40.77
CA SER A 128 -1.12 -2.15 41.80
C SER A 128 -1.03 -1.13 42.93
N ASP A 129 -1.44 0.12 42.70
CA ASP A 129 -1.46 1.15 43.74
C ASP A 129 -2.52 0.86 44.79
N THR A 130 -3.66 0.29 44.37
CA THR A 130 -4.78 -0.07 45.26
C THR A 130 -4.63 -1.47 45.86
N ASN A 131 -4.07 -2.42 45.12
CA ASN A 131 -3.87 -3.80 45.56
C ASN A 131 -2.42 -4.26 45.29
N PRO A 132 -1.56 -4.39 46.32
CA PRO A 132 -0.16 -4.82 46.16
C PRO A 132 0.00 -6.22 45.58
N TYR A 133 -1.04 -7.07 45.66
CA TYR A 133 -1.04 -8.42 45.10
C TYR A 133 -1.55 -8.46 43.65
N PHE A 134 -1.88 -7.32 43.05
CA PHE A 134 -2.28 -7.26 41.65
C PHE A 134 -1.09 -7.62 40.76
N VAL A 135 -1.20 -8.75 40.06
CA VAL A 135 -0.20 -9.19 39.09
C VAL A 135 -0.62 -8.72 37.70
N TYR A 136 0.23 -7.94 37.06
CA TYR A 136 0.03 -7.52 35.69
C TYR A 136 0.14 -8.68 34.71
N GLY A 137 -0.62 -8.60 33.63
CA GLY A 137 -0.68 -9.63 32.61
C GLY A 137 -1.88 -10.53 32.80
N ARG A 138 -1.84 -11.70 32.16
CA ARG A 138 -2.96 -12.61 32.09
C ARG A 138 -2.55 -13.99 32.53
N ALA A 139 -3.31 -14.58 33.45
CA ALA A 139 -3.10 -15.95 33.86
C ALA A 139 -3.26 -16.88 32.64
N SER A 140 -2.29 -17.78 32.45
CA SER A 140 -2.31 -18.75 31.34
C SER A 140 -3.49 -19.73 31.43
N SER A 141 -4.06 -19.90 32.62
CA SER A 141 -5.24 -20.71 32.91
C SER A 141 -6.55 -20.09 32.41
N ASN A 142 -6.67 -18.76 32.41
CA ASN A 142 -7.88 -18.08 31.98
C ASN A 142 -7.72 -17.54 30.56
N ARG A 143 -8.10 -18.37 29.59
CA ARG A 143 -8.22 -17.98 28.17
C ARG A 143 -9.60 -17.42 27.85
N PRO A 144 -9.71 -16.30 27.10
CA PRO A 144 -10.99 -15.74 26.73
C PRO A 144 -11.61 -16.66 25.68
N LEU A 145 -12.93 -16.64 25.61
CA LEU A 145 -13.66 -17.48 24.66
C LEU A 145 -13.18 -17.29 23.21
N GLU A 146 -12.83 -16.06 22.82
CA GLU A 146 -12.32 -15.75 21.48
C GLU A 146 -10.97 -16.40 21.15
N GLU A 147 -10.04 -16.45 22.11
CA GLU A 147 -8.76 -17.13 21.89
C GLU A 147 -8.97 -18.64 21.78
N THR A 148 -9.79 -19.21 22.68
CA THR A 148 -10.16 -20.63 22.64
C THR A 148 -10.88 -20.98 21.34
N ARG A 149 -11.68 -20.07 20.77
CA ARG A 149 -12.34 -20.28 19.47
C ARG A 149 -11.34 -20.35 18.31
N LEU A 150 -10.26 -19.56 18.38
CA LEU A 150 -9.24 -19.49 17.33
C LEU A 150 -8.20 -20.61 17.43
N THR A 151 -7.65 -20.84 18.61
CA THR A 151 -6.57 -21.80 18.83
C THR A 151 -7.05 -23.17 19.30
N GLY A 152 -8.32 -23.28 19.70
CA GLY A 152 -8.83 -24.45 20.40
C GLY A 152 -8.51 -24.44 21.90
N GLU A 153 -9.10 -25.40 22.61
CA GLU A 153 -8.74 -25.71 24.00
C GLU A 153 -7.38 -26.41 24.04
N ALA A 154 -6.54 -26.05 25.00
CA ALA A 154 -5.25 -26.71 25.16
C ALA A 154 -5.49 -28.18 25.59
N PRO A 155 -4.97 -29.17 24.85
CA PRO A 155 -5.19 -30.57 25.21
C PRO A 155 -4.54 -30.87 26.57
N ASP A 156 -5.23 -31.63 27.41
CA ASP A 156 -4.62 -32.14 28.63
C ASP A 156 -3.45 -33.07 28.26
N MET A 157 -2.33 -32.93 28.95
CA MET A 157 -1.14 -33.75 28.72
C MET A 157 -1.45 -35.23 28.96
N ARG A 158 -2.36 -35.52 29.89
CA ARG A 158 -2.84 -36.89 30.13
C ARG A 158 -3.48 -37.49 28.89
N ASP A 159 -4.35 -36.73 28.22
CA ASP A 159 -5.08 -37.16 27.03
C ASP A 159 -4.13 -37.39 25.84
N LEU A 160 -3.12 -36.53 25.72
CA LEU A 160 -2.05 -36.67 24.73
C LEU A 160 -1.29 -37.99 24.91
N LEU A 161 -0.96 -38.33 26.17
CA LEU A 161 -0.21 -39.55 26.52
C LEU A 161 -1.05 -40.82 26.39
N GLN A 162 -2.34 -40.75 26.72
CA GLN A 162 -3.26 -41.89 26.66
C GLN A 162 -3.80 -42.16 25.25
N GLY A 163 -3.41 -41.35 24.27
CA GLY A 163 -3.81 -41.53 22.88
C GLY A 163 -5.30 -41.30 22.66
N SER A 164 -5.92 -40.38 23.42
CA SER A 164 -7.34 -40.02 23.22
C SER A 164 -7.63 -39.61 21.77
N PHE A 165 -6.67 -38.94 21.12
CA PHE A 165 -6.73 -38.58 19.71
C PHE A 165 -6.89 -39.80 18.78
N MET A 166 -6.28 -40.93 19.11
CA MET A 166 -6.43 -42.16 18.33
C MET A 166 -7.87 -42.67 18.38
N TRP A 167 -8.49 -42.60 19.57
CA TRP A 167 -9.89 -42.99 19.75
C TRP A 167 -10.85 -42.06 19.02
N ASP A 168 -10.61 -40.75 19.05
CA ASP A 168 -11.41 -39.78 18.29
C ASP A 168 -11.27 -39.97 16.79
N TRP A 169 -10.06 -40.26 16.29
CA TRP A 169 -9.82 -40.59 14.89
C TRP A 169 -10.58 -41.85 14.46
N VAL A 170 -10.51 -42.92 15.26
CA VAL A 170 -11.26 -44.15 15.01
C VAL A 170 -12.76 -43.86 15.00
N LYS A 171 -13.26 -43.10 15.98
CA LYS A 171 -14.68 -42.71 16.08
C LYS A 171 -15.16 -41.84 14.92
N MET A 172 -14.30 -40.94 14.41
CA MET A 172 -14.61 -40.14 13.23
C MET A 172 -14.68 -41.02 11.97
N ASN A 173 -13.76 -41.98 11.84
CA ASN A 173 -13.75 -42.89 10.70
C ASN A 173 -14.91 -43.88 10.70
N THR A 174 -15.29 -44.42 11.86
CA THR A 174 -16.48 -45.28 11.97
C THR A 174 -17.76 -44.51 11.60
N LYS A 175 -17.87 -43.23 11.99
CA LYS A 175 -18.99 -42.37 11.54
C LYS A 175 -18.98 -42.11 10.04
N ARG A 176 -17.80 -41.96 9.43
CA ARG A 176 -17.63 -41.74 7.99
C ARG A 176 -17.63 -43.02 7.16
N GLU A 177 -17.77 -44.19 7.78
CA GLU A 177 -17.75 -45.48 7.10
C GLU A 177 -18.77 -45.52 5.95
N ALA A 178 -19.97 -44.98 6.17
CA ALA A 178 -20.99 -44.85 5.14
C ALA A 178 -20.55 -43.97 3.94
N GLU A 179 -19.81 -42.88 4.17
CA GLU A 179 -19.28 -42.02 3.10
C GLU A 179 -18.17 -42.71 2.30
N PHE A 180 -17.32 -43.48 2.98
CA PHE A 180 -16.29 -44.27 2.32
C PHE A 180 -16.90 -45.34 1.43
N HIS A 181 -17.98 -46.01 1.87
CA HIS A 181 -18.69 -46.97 1.04
C HIS A 181 -19.35 -46.32 -0.19
N LEU A 182 -19.89 -45.10 -0.07
CA LEU A 182 -20.45 -44.36 -1.20
C LEU A 182 -19.37 -43.94 -2.22
N LYS A 183 -18.18 -43.54 -1.75
CA LYS A 183 -17.05 -43.15 -2.61
C LYS A 183 -16.20 -44.33 -3.10
N ALA A 184 -16.41 -45.52 -2.54
CA ALA A 184 -15.75 -46.76 -2.98
C ALA A 184 -16.26 -47.25 -4.35
N ALA A 185 -17.36 -46.70 -4.86
CA ALA A 185 -17.77 -46.93 -6.24
C ALA A 185 -16.66 -46.45 -7.18
N LYS A 186 -16.02 -47.40 -7.88
CA LYS A 186 -14.94 -47.12 -8.84
C LYS A 186 -15.44 -46.14 -9.90
N ILE A 187 -15.06 -44.87 -9.80
CA ILE A 187 -15.32 -43.87 -10.83
C ILE A 187 -14.52 -44.28 -12.06
N ALA A 188 -15.20 -44.70 -13.13
CA ALA A 188 -14.54 -44.98 -14.39
C ALA A 188 -13.84 -43.69 -14.87
N PRO A 189 -12.56 -43.74 -15.27
CA PRO A 189 -11.84 -42.55 -15.70
C PRO A 189 -12.58 -41.92 -16.89
N THR A 190 -12.83 -40.61 -16.81
CA THR A 190 -13.45 -39.87 -17.90
C THR A 190 -12.49 -39.91 -19.10
N PRO A 191 -12.93 -40.37 -20.29
CA PRO A 191 -12.04 -40.47 -21.44
C PRO A 191 -11.57 -39.07 -21.86
N THR A 192 -10.26 -38.92 -22.05
CA THR A 192 -9.68 -37.65 -22.50
C THR A 192 -10.05 -37.36 -23.96
N ALA A 193 -10.01 -36.09 -24.37
CA ALA A 193 -10.23 -35.71 -25.77
C ALA A 193 -9.30 -36.46 -26.74
N ALA A 194 -8.06 -36.73 -26.31
CA ALA A 194 -7.11 -37.57 -27.05
C ALA A 194 -7.61 -39.02 -27.18
N ALA A 195 -8.08 -39.64 -26.09
CA ALA A 195 -8.61 -41.01 -26.12
C ALA A 195 -9.85 -41.12 -27.03
N LEU A 196 -10.74 -40.12 -27.00
CA LEU A 196 -11.88 -40.04 -27.92
C LEU A 196 -11.44 -39.86 -29.37
N GLY A 197 -10.46 -38.98 -29.62
CA GLY A 197 -9.91 -38.76 -30.96
C GLY A 197 -9.26 -40.01 -31.54
N HIS A 198 -8.48 -40.74 -30.74
CA HIS A 198 -7.90 -42.02 -31.16
C HIS A 198 -8.96 -43.11 -31.39
N ALA A 199 -9.99 -43.18 -30.54
CA ALA A 199 -11.09 -44.13 -30.72
C ALA A 199 -11.90 -43.83 -32.00
N MET A 200 -12.16 -42.54 -32.29
CA MET A 200 -12.83 -42.14 -33.54
C MET A 200 -11.95 -42.41 -34.76
N GLY A 201 -10.67 -42.03 -34.71
CA GLY A 201 -9.71 -42.30 -35.79
C GLY A 201 -9.57 -43.79 -36.07
N GLY A 202 -9.48 -44.62 -35.03
CA GLY A 202 -9.44 -46.07 -35.14
C GLY A 202 -10.69 -46.65 -35.79
N LYS A 203 -11.89 -46.19 -35.38
CA LYS A 203 -13.15 -46.59 -36.02
C LYS A 203 -13.17 -46.25 -37.50
N LEU A 204 -12.78 -45.03 -37.86
CA LEU A 204 -12.74 -44.60 -39.27
C LEU A 204 -11.78 -45.44 -40.11
N VAL A 205 -10.64 -45.86 -39.56
CA VAL A 205 -9.69 -46.74 -40.26
C VAL A 205 -10.28 -48.13 -40.43
N ILE A 206 -10.91 -48.69 -39.40
CA ILE A 206 -11.57 -50.01 -39.46
C ILE A 206 -12.71 -50.00 -40.48
N ASP A 207 -13.54 -48.95 -40.48
CA ASP A 207 -14.67 -48.81 -41.40
C ASP A 207 -14.20 -48.65 -42.85
N LYS A 208 -13.12 -47.89 -43.08
CA LYS A 208 -12.48 -47.80 -44.40
C LYS A 208 -11.90 -49.14 -44.86
N GLN A 209 -11.24 -49.87 -43.96
CA GLN A 209 -10.72 -51.22 -44.27
C GLN A 209 -11.85 -52.18 -44.63
N LYS A 210 -12.95 -52.20 -43.87
CA LYS A 210 -14.15 -53.00 -44.15
C LYS A 210 -14.85 -52.61 -45.45
N ALA A 211 -14.91 -51.31 -45.79
CA ALA A 211 -15.47 -50.86 -47.06
C ALA A 211 -14.59 -51.28 -48.26
N SER A 212 -13.26 -51.23 -48.08
CA SER A 212 -12.28 -51.60 -49.11
C SER A 212 -12.14 -53.11 -49.34
N SER A 213 -12.52 -53.96 -48.37
CA SER A 213 -12.42 -55.42 -48.49
C SER A 213 -13.50 -56.05 -49.38
N SER A 214 -14.41 -55.26 -49.97
CA SER A 214 -15.40 -55.75 -50.95
C SER A 214 -14.83 -56.01 -52.35
N LYS A 215 -13.56 -55.65 -52.62
CA LYS A 215 -12.85 -56.00 -53.86
C LYS A 215 -11.41 -56.43 -53.57
N THR A 216 -11.23 -57.60 -52.97
CA THR A 216 -9.91 -58.24 -52.91
C THR A 216 -9.45 -58.60 -54.33
N LYS A 217 -8.75 -57.65 -54.98
CA LYS A 217 -7.75 -57.97 -56.01
C LYS A 217 -6.71 -58.84 -55.29
N GLN A 218 -6.71 -60.13 -55.57
CA GLN A 218 -5.71 -61.08 -55.12
C GLN A 218 -4.33 -60.45 -55.34
N TRP A 219 -3.54 -60.31 -54.28
CA TRP A 219 -2.26 -59.61 -54.33
C TRP A 219 -1.38 -60.27 -55.40
N LYS A 220 -1.08 -59.54 -56.48
CA LYS A 220 -0.15 -59.96 -57.52
C LYS A 220 0.96 -58.94 -57.58
N MET A 221 2.21 -59.38 -57.40
CA MET A 221 3.37 -58.50 -57.53
C MET A 221 3.36 -57.82 -58.90
N SER A 222 3.70 -56.53 -58.94
CA SER A 222 3.61 -55.70 -60.16
C SER A 222 4.33 -56.31 -61.37
N LYS A 223 5.48 -56.95 -61.14
CA LYS A 223 6.25 -57.67 -62.17
C LYS A 223 5.48 -58.80 -62.84
N PHE A 224 4.50 -59.39 -62.16
CA PHE A 224 3.70 -60.50 -62.67
C PHE A 224 2.29 -60.08 -63.11
N ALA A 225 1.95 -58.78 -63.04
CA ALA A 225 0.65 -58.28 -63.46
C ALA A 225 0.33 -58.60 -64.94
N LYS A 226 1.35 -58.60 -65.81
CA LYS A 226 1.21 -58.85 -67.26
C LYS A 226 1.47 -60.29 -67.70
N VAL A 227 1.90 -61.17 -66.80
CA VAL A 227 2.12 -62.58 -67.13
C VAL A 227 0.78 -63.31 -67.12
N GLN A 228 0.30 -63.72 -68.29
CA GLN A 228 -0.90 -64.54 -68.42
C GLN A 228 -0.60 -65.98 -67.93
N SER A 229 -1.50 -66.55 -67.13
CA SER A 229 -1.36 -67.93 -66.67
C SER A 229 -1.47 -68.87 -67.87
N ARG A 230 -0.50 -69.75 -68.04
CA ARG A 230 -0.44 -70.69 -69.17
C ARG A 230 -1.25 -71.97 -68.97
N VAL A 231 -2.03 -72.04 -67.89
CA VAL A 231 -2.90 -73.19 -67.57
C VAL A 231 -4.32 -72.79 -67.96
N GLN A 232 -4.83 -73.35 -69.05
CA GLN A 232 -6.26 -73.35 -69.34
C GLN A 232 -6.91 -74.43 -68.48
N GLY A 233 -7.76 -74.02 -67.54
CA GLY A 233 -8.72 -74.85 -66.82
C GLY A 233 -10.09 -74.23 -67.00
#